data_AF-A0A9W6T5X1-F1
#
_entry.id   AF-A0A9W6T5X1-F1
#
_cell.length_a   1.000
_cell.length_b   1.000
_cell.length_c   1.000
_cell.angle_alpha   90.00
_cell.angle_beta   90.00
_cell.angle_gamma   90.00
#
_symmetry.space_group_name_H-M   'P 1'
#
loop_
_entity.id
_entity.type
_entity.pdbx_description
1 polymer ?
#
loop_
_entity_poly.entity_id
_entity_poly.type
_entity_poly.pdbx_seq_one_letter_code
_entity_poly.pdbx_strand_id
1 'polypeptide(L)'
;MSNLLHIPLLKTDRIDLSSVLRKIIDEEFLQTSVSFENDIKTISSSRNLIVDLSPDTVGLENLDSYYQQLEIIESKFPSDLIDFPWYGTLGYRVTGPFAIRSLEYERINIIYCMASVYSHLGCNYSSDSENGLKIACQRFQEAAGCFEFIITILQSFEKKNKLGNVAIPLELRHETILALKYLMLAQAQETIWKKSVIDNMKDSVISKLSMGISDLYNSCYISANKTVSFTKKWLNHIKVKRYHFSSASYYRRSLVEVSAGNFGLEIGYLKSAASEIKNIINIKESDVSLPNTIADVKNLSQVINNTLRVSERDNDLIHLQLIPSRNELPLVEKVVLVKENLVKALRPVSGAAISEKKLFDSLLPFIIIQSAQSFKERLEEYVEKNIKDELINLNKGLNTFITENKIQSTIDLMQKTNSLPESKLEHMEEINSLGGTKYLFNGMNDLNNFRNQADSLLKGCWEKLNVEAKEDEFLRSKFGPERWISSPSAHVSQEITNKLKKLV
;
A
#
# COMPACT_ATOMS: atom_id res chain seq x y z
N MET A 1 34.67 -7.04 2.94
CA MET A 1 33.22 -7.28 2.69
C MET A 1 32.44 -6.79 3.89
N SER A 2 31.28 -6.18 3.68
CA SER A 2 30.49 -5.66 4.81
C SER A 2 29.76 -6.79 5.52
N ASN A 3 29.73 -6.73 6.86
CA ASN A 3 29.01 -7.68 7.72
C ASN A 3 27.61 -7.12 8.06
N LEU A 4 26.95 -6.50 7.07
CA LEU A 4 25.68 -5.79 7.19
C LEU A 4 24.61 -6.50 6.35
N LEU A 5 23.37 -6.61 6.85
CA LEU A 5 22.28 -7.24 6.13
C LEU A 5 21.57 -6.21 5.23
N HIS A 6 21.27 -6.63 4.00
CA HIS A 6 20.31 -5.93 3.16
C HIS A 6 18.97 -6.65 3.21
N ILE A 7 17.89 -5.90 2.96
CA ILE A 7 16.52 -6.41 3.00
C ILE A 7 16.16 -6.87 1.59
N PRO A 8 15.67 -8.11 1.40
CA PRO A 8 15.30 -8.59 0.08
C PRO A 8 14.16 -7.75 -0.51
N LEU A 9 14.19 -7.56 -1.84
CA LEU A 9 13.11 -6.91 -2.57
C LEU A 9 11.87 -7.81 -2.58
N LEU A 10 10.69 -7.22 -2.41
CA LEU A 10 9.44 -7.92 -2.71
C LEU A 10 9.36 -8.16 -4.21
N LYS A 11 8.58 -9.16 -4.61
CA LYS A 11 8.28 -9.40 -6.03
C LYS A 11 6.81 -9.08 -6.31
N THR A 12 6.49 -8.71 -7.54
CA THR A 12 5.13 -8.45 -8.02
C THR A 12 5.00 -8.98 -9.45
N ASP A 13 3.77 -9.26 -9.87
CA ASP A 13 3.48 -9.58 -11.27
C ASP A 13 3.11 -8.32 -12.08
N ARG A 14 3.16 -8.45 -13.41
CA ARG A 14 2.61 -7.45 -14.34
C ARG A 14 1.09 -7.45 -14.24
N ILE A 15 0.50 -6.26 -14.21
CA ILE A 15 -0.95 -6.07 -14.20
C ILE A 15 -1.34 -5.14 -15.35
N ASP A 16 -2.51 -5.33 -15.92
CA ASP A 16 -3.04 -4.45 -16.96
C ASP A 16 -3.75 -3.23 -16.36
N LEU A 17 -2.94 -2.35 -15.76
CA LEU A 17 -3.42 -1.11 -15.16
C LEU A 17 -4.04 -0.17 -16.21
N SER A 18 -3.57 -0.24 -17.46
CA SER A 18 -4.06 0.61 -18.55
C SER A 18 -5.52 0.35 -18.86
N SER A 19 -5.92 -0.91 -19.04
CA SER A 19 -7.32 -1.21 -19.38
C SER A 19 -8.28 -0.89 -18.24
N VAL A 20 -7.87 -1.11 -16.98
CA VAL A 20 -8.69 -0.79 -15.81
C VAL A 20 -8.89 0.72 -15.68
N LEU A 21 -7.83 1.53 -15.83
CA LEU A 21 -7.95 2.98 -15.79
C LEU A 21 -8.84 3.50 -16.93
N ARG A 22 -8.72 2.95 -18.14
CA ARG A 22 -9.60 3.33 -19.26
C ARG A 22 -11.07 3.05 -18.96
N LYS A 23 -11.39 1.83 -18.50
CA LYS A 23 -12.75 1.43 -18.16
C LYS A 23 -13.35 2.34 -17.09
N ILE A 24 -12.61 2.61 -16.02
CA ILE A 24 -13.07 3.48 -14.94
C ILE A 24 -13.33 4.90 -15.47
N ILE A 25 -12.43 5.45 -16.29
CA ILE A 25 -12.64 6.78 -16.88
C ILE A 25 -13.90 6.79 -17.76
N ASP A 26 -14.09 5.79 -18.62
CA ASP A 26 -15.23 5.78 -19.56
C ASP A 26 -16.58 5.49 -18.88
N GLU A 27 -16.60 4.70 -17.80
CA GLU A 27 -17.83 4.27 -17.11
C GLU A 27 -18.23 5.21 -15.96
N GLU A 28 -17.25 5.66 -15.16
CA GLU A 28 -17.50 6.41 -13.92
C GLU A 28 -17.24 7.90 -14.06
N PHE A 29 -16.31 8.28 -14.94
CA PHE A 29 -16.01 9.67 -15.20
C PHE A 29 -16.83 10.11 -16.41
N LEU A 30 -17.44 11.29 -16.36
CA LEU A 30 -18.20 11.87 -17.48
C LEU A 30 -17.26 12.37 -18.60
N GLN A 31 -16.16 11.66 -18.84
CA GLN A 31 -15.05 12.01 -19.73
C GLN A 31 -14.58 10.75 -20.48
N THR A 32 -13.86 10.93 -21.59
CA THR A 32 -13.40 9.80 -22.42
C THR A 32 -11.93 9.48 -22.13
N SER A 33 -11.61 8.19 -22.03
CA SER A 33 -10.25 7.70 -21.75
C SER A 33 -9.20 8.16 -22.77
N VAL A 34 -9.62 8.41 -24.02
CA VAL A 34 -8.77 8.85 -25.14
C VAL A 34 -8.04 10.15 -24.80
N SER A 35 -8.67 11.06 -24.05
CA SER A 35 -8.05 12.32 -23.64
C SER A 35 -6.87 12.15 -22.68
N PHE A 36 -6.78 10.99 -22.01
CA PHE A 36 -5.79 10.69 -20.99
C PHE A 36 -4.84 9.55 -21.38
N GLU A 37 -4.84 9.15 -22.63
CA GLU A 37 -4.12 7.97 -23.12
C GLU A 37 -2.60 8.02 -22.84
N ASN A 38 -1.99 9.22 -22.92
CA ASN A 38 -0.58 9.41 -22.59
C ASN A 38 -0.31 9.24 -21.09
N ASP A 39 -1.21 9.73 -20.24
CA ASP A 39 -1.07 9.66 -18.79
C ASP A 39 -1.21 8.20 -18.31
N ILE A 40 -2.19 7.48 -18.87
CA ILE A 40 -2.42 6.06 -18.63
C ILE A 40 -1.19 5.22 -19.02
N LYS A 41 -0.60 5.49 -20.20
CA LYS A 41 0.62 4.81 -20.66
C LYS A 41 1.81 5.07 -19.75
N THR A 42 1.99 6.31 -19.30
CA THR A 42 3.10 6.70 -18.41
C THR A 42 3.07 5.91 -17.10
N ILE A 43 1.89 5.81 -16.47
CA ILE A 43 1.72 5.09 -15.20
C ILE A 43 1.92 3.59 -15.38
N SER A 44 1.31 3.02 -16.41
CA SER A 44 1.42 1.59 -16.69
C SER A 44 2.88 1.20 -16.98
N SER A 45 3.59 2.03 -17.74
CA SER A 45 5.02 1.83 -18.02
C SER A 45 5.86 1.93 -16.74
N SER A 46 5.60 2.95 -15.91
CA SER A 46 6.31 3.15 -14.63
C SER A 46 6.10 1.98 -13.68
N ARG A 47 4.89 1.44 -13.60
CA ARG A 47 4.61 0.23 -12.81
C ARG A 47 5.36 -0.99 -13.35
N ASN A 48 5.40 -1.17 -14.67
CA ASN A 48 6.07 -2.32 -15.29
C ASN A 48 7.58 -2.34 -15.01
N LEU A 49 8.22 -1.16 -14.83
CA LEU A 49 9.62 -1.07 -14.42
C LEU A 49 9.90 -1.63 -13.02
N ILE A 50 8.87 -1.75 -12.16
CA ILE A 50 9.00 -2.24 -10.78
C ILE A 50 9.00 -3.76 -10.71
N VAL A 51 8.43 -4.43 -11.71
CA VAL A 51 8.43 -5.90 -11.79
C VAL A 51 9.86 -6.43 -11.89
N ASP A 52 10.70 -5.77 -12.68
CA ASP A 52 12.10 -6.12 -12.93
C ASP A 52 13.06 -5.13 -12.25
N LEU A 53 12.78 -4.80 -10.98
CA LEU A 53 13.50 -3.78 -10.22
C LEU A 53 14.95 -4.18 -9.90
N SER A 54 15.90 -3.31 -10.26
CA SER A 54 17.30 -3.39 -9.84
C SER A 54 17.52 -2.73 -8.46
N PRO A 55 18.32 -3.33 -7.55
CA PRO A 55 18.62 -2.75 -6.24
C PRO A 55 19.74 -1.68 -6.31
N ASP A 56 19.57 -0.68 -7.18
CA ASP A 56 20.53 0.40 -7.44
C ASP A 56 19.85 1.78 -7.48
N THR A 57 20.62 2.83 -7.81
CA THR A 57 20.09 4.20 -7.87
C THR A 57 19.02 4.37 -8.95
N VAL A 58 19.13 3.64 -10.07
CA VAL A 58 18.14 3.66 -11.15
C VAL A 58 16.83 3.04 -10.69
N GLY A 59 16.88 1.90 -9.99
CA GLY A 59 15.70 1.30 -9.39
C GLY A 59 15.03 2.23 -8.37
N LEU A 60 15.81 2.97 -7.59
CA LEU A 60 15.28 3.97 -6.67
C LEU A 60 14.55 5.11 -7.39
N GLU A 61 15.11 5.65 -8.47
CA GLU A 61 14.46 6.70 -9.28
C GLU A 61 13.14 6.21 -9.90
N ASN A 62 13.10 4.96 -10.37
CA ASN A 62 11.87 4.34 -10.88
C ASN A 62 10.80 4.22 -9.80
N LEU A 63 11.18 3.80 -8.58
CA LEU A 63 10.27 3.74 -7.43
C LEU A 63 9.77 5.13 -7.02
N ASP A 64 10.65 6.12 -6.97
CA ASP A 64 10.30 7.50 -6.61
C ASP A 64 9.30 8.09 -7.62
N SER A 65 9.54 7.89 -8.91
CA SER A 65 8.63 8.32 -9.98
C SER A 65 7.27 7.66 -9.84
N TYR A 66 7.22 6.32 -9.70
CA TYR A 66 5.94 5.63 -9.56
C TYR A 66 5.20 5.96 -8.27
N TYR A 67 5.90 6.16 -7.16
CA TYR A 67 5.30 6.57 -5.89
C TYR A 67 4.56 7.92 -6.02
N GLN A 68 5.19 8.91 -6.66
CA GLN A 68 4.55 10.21 -6.91
C GLN A 68 3.31 10.07 -7.80
N GLN A 69 3.39 9.20 -8.82
CA GLN A 69 2.25 8.92 -9.68
C GLN A 69 1.11 8.22 -8.93
N LEU A 70 1.42 7.29 -8.01
CA LEU A 70 0.43 6.63 -7.15
C LEU A 70 -0.31 7.63 -6.26
N GLU A 71 0.38 8.62 -5.68
CA GLU A 71 -0.28 9.67 -4.88
C GLU A 71 -1.28 10.47 -5.72
N ILE A 72 -0.95 10.74 -6.99
CA ILE A 72 -1.89 11.40 -7.92
C ILE A 72 -3.11 10.51 -8.18
N ILE A 73 -2.91 9.21 -8.45
CA ILE A 73 -3.99 8.26 -8.71
C ILE A 73 -4.91 8.15 -7.48
N GLU A 74 -4.35 8.02 -6.28
CA GLU A 74 -5.11 7.93 -5.02
C GLU A 74 -5.95 9.18 -4.75
N SER A 75 -5.53 10.35 -5.25
CA SER A 75 -6.31 11.58 -5.14
C SER A 75 -7.45 11.70 -6.17
N LYS A 76 -7.40 10.92 -7.27
CA LYS A 76 -8.31 11.06 -8.42
C LYS A 76 -9.28 9.88 -8.59
N PHE A 77 -8.84 8.67 -8.28
CA PHE A 77 -9.57 7.42 -8.54
C PHE A 77 -10.10 6.79 -7.23
N PRO A 78 -11.09 5.89 -7.30
CA PRO A 78 -11.49 5.05 -6.16
C PRO A 78 -10.29 4.30 -5.56
N SER A 79 -10.27 4.02 -4.25
CA SER A 79 -9.12 3.33 -3.65
C SER A 79 -8.97 1.87 -4.08
N ASP A 80 -10.06 1.26 -4.55
CA ASP A 80 -10.21 -0.14 -4.91
C ASP A 80 -10.32 -0.30 -6.43
N LEU A 81 -9.25 0.00 -7.18
CA LEU A 81 -9.24 -0.15 -8.65
C LEU A 81 -9.04 -1.60 -9.10
N ILE A 82 -7.92 -2.21 -8.67
CA ILE A 82 -7.40 -3.48 -9.19
C ILE A 82 -6.69 -4.24 -8.08
N ASP A 83 -6.65 -5.57 -8.19
CA ASP A 83 -5.84 -6.43 -7.36
C ASP A 83 -4.35 -6.26 -7.66
N PHE A 84 -3.58 -5.90 -6.63
CA PHE A 84 -2.13 -5.81 -6.72
C PHE A 84 -1.48 -7.07 -6.14
N PRO A 85 -0.88 -7.96 -6.96
CA PRO A 85 -0.27 -9.19 -6.47
C PRO A 85 1.17 -8.95 -6.01
N TRP A 86 1.43 -9.13 -4.70
CA TRP A 86 2.78 -9.06 -4.13
C TRP A 86 3.21 -10.37 -3.50
N TYR A 87 4.52 -10.62 -3.53
CA TYR A 87 5.16 -11.78 -2.96
C TYR A 87 6.17 -11.38 -1.89
N GLY A 88 6.03 -12.01 -0.73
CA GLY A 88 6.95 -11.90 0.40
C GLY A 88 8.25 -12.67 0.16
N THR A 89 9.41 -12.05 0.43
CA THR A 89 10.74 -12.61 0.15
C THR A 89 11.66 -12.68 1.37
N LEU A 90 11.19 -12.28 2.55
CA LEU A 90 12.01 -12.20 3.76
C LEU A 90 12.25 -13.59 4.40
N GLY A 91 11.27 -14.49 4.27
CA GLY A 91 11.28 -15.81 4.88
C GLY A 91 12.16 -16.84 4.15
N TYR A 92 12.00 -18.13 4.51
CA TYR A 92 12.73 -19.23 3.89
C TYR A 92 12.37 -19.49 2.42
N ARG A 93 11.15 -19.11 2.03
CA ARG A 93 10.58 -19.28 0.70
C ARG A 93 9.82 -18.03 0.34
N VAL A 94 9.68 -17.80 -0.95
CA VAL A 94 8.77 -16.78 -1.48
C VAL A 94 7.35 -17.17 -1.10
N THR A 95 6.58 -16.24 -0.51
CA THR A 95 5.17 -16.45 -0.13
C THR A 95 4.26 -15.54 -0.95
N GLY A 96 3.04 -15.98 -1.25
CA GLY A 96 2.10 -15.25 -2.12
C GLY A 96 1.76 -16.00 -3.42
N PRO A 97 1.09 -15.33 -4.37
CA PRO A 97 0.77 -13.90 -4.37
C PRO A 97 -0.30 -13.55 -3.34
N PHE A 98 -0.10 -12.44 -2.64
CA PHE A 98 -1.15 -11.78 -1.85
C PHE A 98 -1.71 -10.64 -2.69
N ALA A 99 -2.80 -10.95 -3.41
CA ALA A 99 -3.52 -10.02 -4.25
C ALA A 99 -4.54 -9.25 -3.39
N ILE A 100 -4.36 -7.94 -3.26
CA ILE A 100 -5.27 -7.07 -2.51
C ILE A 100 -5.67 -5.88 -3.39
N ARG A 101 -6.98 -5.66 -3.49
CA ARG A 101 -7.59 -4.56 -4.24
C ARG A 101 -7.51 -3.23 -3.48
N SER A 102 -6.32 -2.64 -3.39
CA SER A 102 -6.13 -1.36 -2.69
C SER A 102 -4.90 -0.60 -3.16
N LEU A 103 -5.08 0.67 -3.51
CA LEU A 103 -3.96 1.59 -3.77
C LEU A 103 -3.09 1.83 -2.53
N GLU A 104 -3.69 1.87 -1.33
CA GLU A 104 -2.95 2.01 -0.07
C GLU A 104 -2.02 0.80 0.14
N TYR A 105 -2.45 -0.40 -0.26
CA TYR A 105 -1.62 -1.61 -0.26
C TYR A 105 -0.47 -1.52 -1.28
N GLU A 106 -0.73 -1.12 -2.53
CA GLU A 106 0.34 -0.91 -3.53
C GLU A 106 1.37 0.08 -2.99
N ARG A 107 0.93 1.21 -2.45
CA ARG A 107 1.79 2.25 -1.87
C ARG A 107 2.70 1.69 -0.76
N ILE A 108 2.16 0.91 0.18
CA ILE A 108 2.95 0.29 1.24
C ILE A 108 4.06 -0.61 0.67
N ASN A 109 3.75 -1.43 -0.34
CA ASN A 109 4.73 -2.33 -0.96
C ASN A 109 5.80 -1.55 -1.74
N ILE A 110 5.45 -0.46 -2.42
CA ILE A 110 6.42 0.43 -3.08
C ILE A 110 7.38 1.05 -2.05
N ILE A 111 6.88 1.56 -0.93
CA ILE A 111 7.72 2.11 0.14
C ILE A 111 8.63 1.02 0.74
N TYR A 112 8.14 -0.21 0.87
CA TYR A 112 8.95 -1.34 1.33
C TYR A 112 10.10 -1.61 0.35
N CYS A 113 9.82 -1.64 -0.95
CA CYS A 113 10.84 -1.79 -1.99
C CYS A 113 11.86 -0.65 -1.95
N MET A 114 11.44 0.60 -1.74
CA MET A 114 12.36 1.72 -1.52
C MET A 114 13.29 1.46 -0.34
N ALA A 115 12.75 1.05 0.81
CA ALA A 115 13.53 0.71 1.99
C ALA A 115 14.55 -0.40 1.72
N SER A 116 14.14 -1.43 0.96
CA SER A 116 15.01 -2.50 0.51
C SER A 116 16.13 -1.98 -0.40
N VAL A 117 15.86 -1.13 -1.39
CA VAL A 117 16.90 -0.52 -2.25
C VAL A 117 17.87 0.32 -1.42
N TYR A 118 17.37 1.16 -0.51
CA TYR A 118 18.21 1.93 0.41
C TYR A 118 19.12 1.04 1.27
N SER A 119 18.62 -0.09 1.75
CA SER A 119 19.44 -1.05 2.50
C SER A 119 20.56 -1.67 1.66
N HIS A 120 20.31 -1.98 0.38
CA HIS A 120 21.32 -2.49 -0.55
C HIS A 120 22.38 -1.43 -0.85
N LEU A 121 21.96 -0.19 -1.14
CA LEU A 121 22.88 0.93 -1.34
C LEU A 121 23.74 1.16 -0.09
N GLY A 122 23.15 1.11 1.11
CA GLY A 122 23.88 1.20 2.38
C GLY A 122 24.96 0.13 2.51
N CYS A 123 24.66 -1.12 2.18
CA CYS A 123 25.64 -2.20 2.15
C CYS A 123 26.74 -1.98 1.09
N ASN A 124 26.40 -1.48 -0.10
CA ASN A 124 27.36 -1.25 -1.18
C ASN A 124 28.35 -0.11 -0.86
N TYR A 125 27.89 0.97 -0.22
CA TYR A 125 28.74 2.11 0.15
C TYR A 125 29.55 1.89 1.44
N SER A 126 29.30 0.81 2.19
CA SER A 126 29.94 0.53 3.50
C SER A 126 31.42 0.10 3.44
N SER A 127 32.13 0.48 2.37
CA SER A 127 33.59 0.36 2.26
C SER A 127 34.30 1.18 3.34
N ASP A 128 35.58 0.88 3.62
CA ASP A 128 36.37 1.56 4.66
C ASP A 128 36.74 3.03 4.32
N SER A 129 36.12 3.61 3.28
CA SER A 129 36.30 5.00 2.93
C SER A 129 35.45 5.92 3.82
N GLU A 130 36.01 7.04 4.25
CA GLU A 130 35.31 7.97 5.16
C GLU A 130 33.99 8.50 4.56
N ASN A 131 34.00 8.81 3.25
CA ASN A 131 32.81 9.24 2.52
C ASN A 131 31.80 8.10 2.34
N GLY A 132 32.27 6.87 2.08
CA GLY A 132 31.41 5.70 1.96
C GLY A 132 30.61 5.42 3.23
N LEU A 133 31.24 5.50 4.41
CA LEU A 133 30.57 5.29 5.69
C LEU A 133 29.50 6.35 5.99
N LYS A 134 29.77 7.63 5.65
CA LYS A 134 28.76 8.71 5.77
C LYS A 134 27.55 8.45 4.88
N ILE A 135 27.79 8.08 3.61
CA ILE A 135 26.71 7.77 2.66
C ILE A 135 25.94 6.53 3.13
N ALA A 136 26.62 5.46 3.53
CA ALA A 136 25.99 4.25 4.04
C ALA A 136 25.11 4.52 5.26
N CYS A 137 25.60 5.32 6.22
CA CYS A 137 24.82 5.77 7.36
C CYS A 137 23.53 6.47 6.93
N GLN A 138 23.62 7.40 5.98
CA GLN A 138 22.46 8.13 5.48
C GLN A 138 21.46 7.17 4.81
N ARG A 139 21.92 6.24 3.97
CA ARG A 139 21.02 5.28 3.29
C ARG A 139 20.30 4.36 4.26
N PHE A 140 20.96 3.91 5.32
CA PHE A 140 20.28 3.12 6.36
C PHE A 140 19.26 3.95 7.18
N GLN A 141 19.54 5.24 7.44
CA GLN A 141 18.56 6.13 8.08
C GLN A 141 17.34 6.40 7.18
N GLU A 142 17.56 6.52 5.87
CA GLU A 142 16.51 6.64 4.85
C GLU A 142 15.64 5.38 4.80
N ALA A 143 16.26 4.19 4.80
CA ALA A 143 15.54 2.91 4.89
C ALA A 143 14.70 2.80 6.17
N ALA A 144 15.26 3.20 7.33
CA ALA A 144 14.53 3.24 8.59
C ALA A 144 13.34 4.23 8.54
N GLY A 145 13.50 5.38 7.88
CA GLY A 145 12.43 6.34 7.64
C GLY A 145 11.29 5.79 6.78
N CYS A 146 11.59 5.03 5.74
CA CYS A 146 10.58 4.32 4.96
C CYS A 146 9.76 3.35 5.82
N PHE A 147 10.41 2.56 6.69
CA PHE A 147 9.69 1.64 7.58
C PHE A 147 8.85 2.36 8.64
N GLU A 148 9.33 3.48 9.18
CA GLU A 148 8.53 4.30 10.10
C GLU A 148 7.26 4.85 9.42
N PHE A 149 7.41 5.28 8.17
CA PHE A 149 6.27 5.75 7.38
C PHE A 149 5.27 4.61 7.09
N ILE A 150 5.76 3.41 6.77
CA ILE A 150 4.93 2.21 6.62
C ILE A 150 4.17 1.91 7.92
N ILE A 151 4.80 1.97 9.09
CA ILE A 151 4.12 1.75 10.39
C ILE A 151 2.95 2.71 10.56
N THR A 152 3.14 3.98 10.19
CA THR A 152 2.10 5.02 10.30
C THR A 152 0.89 4.70 9.39
N ILE A 153 1.14 4.30 8.15
CA ILE A 153 0.09 3.97 7.18
C ILE A 153 -0.58 2.62 7.49
N LEU A 154 0.18 1.62 7.97
CA LEU A 154 -0.37 0.31 8.30
C LEU A 154 -1.45 0.40 9.36
N GLN A 155 -1.33 1.30 10.34
CA GLN A 155 -2.36 1.47 11.37
C GLN A 155 -3.72 1.88 10.80
N SER A 156 -3.76 2.73 9.76
CA SER A 156 -5.01 3.07 9.07
C SER A 156 -5.49 1.93 8.19
N PHE A 157 -4.58 1.32 7.43
CA PHE A 157 -4.88 0.21 6.53
C PHE A 157 -5.47 -1.00 7.26
N GLU A 158 -4.86 -1.42 8.37
CA GLU A 158 -5.35 -2.55 9.18
C GLU A 158 -6.73 -2.27 9.77
N LYS A 159 -7.00 -1.03 10.24
CA LYS A 159 -8.31 -0.68 10.78
C LYS A 159 -9.42 -0.78 9.74
N LYS A 160 -9.16 -0.32 8.50
CA LYS A 160 -10.12 -0.42 7.39
C LYS A 160 -10.36 -1.87 6.99
N ASN A 161 -9.30 -2.68 6.90
CA ASN A 161 -9.36 -4.04 6.37
C ASN A 161 -9.69 -5.13 7.39
N LYS A 162 -9.64 -4.84 8.70
CA LYS A 162 -10.16 -5.72 9.76
C LYS A 162 -11.64 -6.04 9.58
N LEU A 163 -12.40 -5.17 8.91
CA LEU A 163 -13.81 -5.38 8.60
C LEU A 163 -14.03 -6.38 7.45
N GLY A 164 -13.01 -6.62 6.62
CA GLY A 164 -13.09 -7.41 5.38
C GLY A 164 -12.42 -8.79 5.41
N ASN A 165 -11.87 -9.25 6.54
CA ASN A 165 -11.12 -10.52 6.67
C ASN A 165 -9.94 -10.68 5.70
N VAL A 166 -9.25 -9.60 5.33
CA VAL A 166 -8.08 -9.66 4.43
C VAL A 166 -6.85 -10.12 5.21
N ALA A 167 -6.21 -11.20 4.75
CA ALA A 167 -4.98 -11.72 5.35
C ALA A 167 -3.78 -10.84 5.00
N ILE A 168 -3.18 -10.18 6.00
CA ILE A 168 -2.01 -9.32 5.82
C ILE A 168 -0.75 -10.20 5.64
N PRO A 169 0.08 -9.94 4.60
CA PRO A 169 1.36 -10.64 4.40
C PRO A 169 2.27 -10.58 5.62
N LEU A 170 3.10 -11.61 5.82
CA LEU A 170 3.99 -11.71 6.99
C LEU A 170 4.96 -10.53 7.09
N GLU A 171 5.45 -10.06 5.94
CA GLU A 171 6.39 -8.95 5.76
C GLU A 171 5.80 -7.62 6.22
N LEU A 172 4.48 -7.44 6.06
CA LEU A 172 3.78 -6.20 6.38
C LEU A 172 3.17 -6.19 7.78
N ARG A 173 3.41 -7.23 8.59
CA ARG A 173 3.00 -7.20 10.01
C ARG A 173 3.79 -6.14 10.76
N HIS A 174 3.12 -5.48 11.69
CA HIS A 174 3.70 -4.41 12.51
C HIS A 174 5.05 -4.79 13.14
N GLU A 175 5.15 -5.95 13.79
CA GLU A 175 6.39 -6.39 14.43
C GLU A 175 7.51 -6.70 13.43
N THR A 176 7.17 -7.15 12.20
CA THR A 176 8.15 -7.42 11.14
C THR A 176 8.77 -6.09 10.68
N ILE A 177 7.93 -5.11 10.34
CA ILE A 177 8.38 -3.78 9.92
C ILE A 177 9.15 -3.08 11.03
N LEU A 178 8.71 -3.19 12.29
CA LEU A 178 9.41 -2.64 13.44
C LEU A 178 10.80 -3.25 13.62
N ALA A 179 10.93 -4.57 13.45
CA ALA A 179 12.22 -5.25 13.49
C ALA A 179 13.16 -4.78 12.36
N LEU A 180 12.63 -4.61 11.14
CA LEU A 180 13.40 -4.09 10.00
C LEU A 180 13.86 -2.64 10.22
N LYS A 181 13.00 -1.79 10.79
CA LYS A 181 13.37 -0.42 11.19
C LYS A 181 14.55 -0.41 12.15
N TYR A 182 14.47 -1.18 13.23
CA TYR A 182 15.57 -1.26 14.20
C TYR A 182 16.84 -1.87 13.62
N LEU A 183 16.73 -2.83 12.69
CA LEU A 183 17.87 -3.39 11.99
C LEU A 183 18.61 -2.31 11.19
N MET A 184 17.88 -1.49 10.44
CA MET A 184 18.47 -0.39 9.66
C MET A 184 19.12 0.66 10.56
N LEU A 185 18.47 1.04 11.67
CA LEU A 185 19.07 1.96 12.65
C LEU A 185 20.34 1.37 13.29
N ALA A 186 20.32 0.09 13.67
CA ALA A 186 21.50 -0.57 14.24
C ALA A 186 22.69 -0.56 13.26
N GLN A 187 22.43 -0.87 11.98
CA GLN A 187 23.45 -0.83 10.93
C GLN A 187 23.93 0.59 10.61
N ALA A 188 23.05 1.59 10.66
CA ALA A 188 23.43 3.00 10.55
C ALA A 188 24.39 3.39 11.69
N GLN A 189 24.03 3.04 12.93
CA GLN A 189 24.88 3.32 14.10
C GLN A 189 26.21 2.57 14.01
N GLU A 190 26.23 1.34 13.48
CA GLU A 190 27.46 0.58 13.21
C GLU A 190 28.39 1.31 12.24
N THR A 191 27.87 1.95 11.19
CA THR A 191 28.72 2.75 10.28
C THR A 191 29.34 3.97 10.96
N ILE A 192 28.62 4.63 11.88
CA ILE A 192 29.15 5.73 12.71
C ILE A 192 30.24 5.20 13.65
N TRP A 193 29.99 4.10 14.35
CA TRP A 193 30.98 3.48 15.23
C TRP A 193 32.25 3.10 14.48
N LYS A 194 32.10 2.47 13.30
CA LYS A 194 33.24 2.09 12.46
C LYS A 194 34.04 3.31 12.04
N LYS A 195 33.37 4.39 11.66
CA LYS A 195 34.02 5.69 11.40
C LYS A 195 34.76 6.21 12.63
N SER A 196 34.15 6.20 13.81
CA SER A 196 34.79 6.64 15.06
C SER A 196 36.02 5.81 15.44
N VAL A 197 36.04 4.52 15.11
CA VAL A 197 37.21 3.65 15.29
C VAL A 197 38.32 4.01 14.31
N ILE A 198 37.99 4.24 13.02
CA ILE A 198 38.96 4.66 11.99
C ILE A 198 39.56 6.04 12.33
N ASP A 199 38.73 6.96 12.80
CA ASP A 199 39.12 8.33 13.20
C ASP A 199 39.89 8.34 14.55
N ASN A 200 40.17 7.17 15.15
CA ASN A 200 40.86 7.01 16.44
C ASN A 200 40.26 7.87 17.56
N MET A 201 38.92 7.93 17.64
CA MET A 201 38.25 8.62 18.74
C MET A 201 38.53 7.95 20.08
N LYS A 202 38.36 8.71 21.18
CA LYS A 202 38.58 8.20 22.56
C LYS A 202 37.76 6.93 22.83
N ASP A 203 38.35 5.97 23.53
CA ASP A 203 37.69 4.70 23.90
C ASP A 203 36.39 4.91 24.68
N SER A 204 36.29 5.98 25.48
CA SER A 204 35.04 6.33 26.16
C SER A 204 33.90 6.64 25.19
N VAL A 205 34.17 7.21 24.02
CA VAL A 205 33.15 7.49 23.00
C VAL A 205 32.79 6.18 22.28
N ILE A 206 33.80 5.42 21.86
CA ILE A 206 33.61 4.15 21.16
C ILE A 206 32.80 3.17 22.00
N SER A 207 33.10 3.08 23.31
CA SER A 207 32.37 2.24 24.27
C SER A 207 30.87 2.58 24.32
N LYS A 208 30.53 3.88 24.43
CA LYS A 208 29.13 4.34 24.49
C LYS A 208 28.38 4.09 23.19
N LEU A 209 29.05 4.28 22.04
CA LEU A 209 28.49 3.99 20.72
C LEU A 209 28.23 2.48 20.55
N SER A 210 29.18 1.62 20.95
CA SER A 210 29.01 0.17 20.92
C SER A 210 27.82 -0.30 21.77
N MET A 211 27.63 0.29 22.96
CA MET A 211 26.47 -0.04 23.79
C MET A 211 25.16 0.38 23.13
N GLY A 212 25.12 1.56 22.49
CA GLY A 212 23.97 2.02 21.70
C GLY A 212 23.62 1.06 20.56
N ILE A 213 24.62 0.53 19.84
CA ILE A 213 24.41 -0.47 18.78
C ILE A 213 23.81 -1.77 19.34
N SER A 214 24.34 -2.25 20.46
CA SER A 214 23.82 -3.45 21.11
C SER A 214 22.34 -3.31 21.49
N ASP A 215 21.95 -2.13 21.98
CA ASP A 215 20.57 -1.82 22.37
C ASP A 215 19.61 -1.79 21.17
N LEU A 216 20.04 -1.22 20.05
CA LEU A 216 19.28 -1.23 18.79
C LEU A 216 19.11 -2.65 18.24
N TYR A 217 20.17 -3.47 18.20
CA TYR A 217 20.06 -4.88 17.81
C TYR A 217 19.21 -5.69 18.79
N ASN A 218 19.21 -5.35 20.09
CA ASN A 218 18.31 -5.97 21.05
C ASN A 218 16.84 -5.65 20.77
N SER A 219 16.52 -4.39 20.47
CA SER A 219 15.17 -3.96 20.08
C SER A 219 14.71 -4.64 18.79
N CYS A 220 15.62 -4.80 17.82
CA CYS A 220 15.41 -5.59 16.62
C CYS A 220 15.11 -7.06 16.95
N TYR A 221 15.94 -7.70 17.78
CA TYR A 221 15.79 -9.11 18.16
C TYR A 221 14.46 -9.39 18.88
N ILE A 222 14.07 -8.52 19.82
CA ILE A 222 12.79 -8.64 20.55
C ILE A 222 11.62 -8.58 19.58
N SER A 223 11.64 -7.63 18.63
CA SER A 223 10.59 -7.46 17.65
C SER A 223 10.55 -8.63 16.66
N ALA A 224 11.72 -9.06 16.17
CA ALA A 224 11.83 -10.16 15.21
C ALA A 224 11.33 -11.50 15.78
N ASN A 225 11.61 -11.80 17.05
CA ASN A 225 11.14 -13.02 17.73
C ASN A 225 9.62 -13.09 17.94
N LYS A 226 8.91 -11.96 17.89
CA LYS A 226 7.44 -11.94 17.96
C LYS A 226 6.79 -12.35 16.63
N THR A 227 7.59 -12.54 15.58
CA THR A 227 7.13 -12.88 14.23
C THR A 227 7.75 -14.18 13.75
N VAL A 228 7.06 -14.83 12.80
CA VAL A 228 7.58 -16.01 12.08
C VAL A 228 8.24 -15.63 10.74
N SER A 229 8.37 -14.33 10.45
CA SER A 229 8.82 -13.82 9.16
C SER A 229 10.33 -13.97 8.94
N PHE A 230 11.12 -13.93 10.03
CA PHE A 230 12.57 -14.00 9.97
C PHE A 230 13.08 -15.44 9.96
N THR A 231 14.08 -15.70 9.12
CA THR A 231 14.81 -16.98 9.16
C THR A 231 15.66 -17.08 10.43
N LYS A 232 15.90 -18.32 10.90
CA LYS A 232 16.79 -18.59 12.04
C LYS A 232 18.19 -17.99 11.85
N LYS A 233 18.68 -17.93 10.61
CA LYS A 233 20.00 -17.34 10.28
C LYS A 233 20.04 -15.83 10.53
N TRP A 234 18.96 -15.12 10.19
CA TRP A 234 18.81 -13.69 10.50
C TRP A 234 18.73 -13.44 12.01
N LEU A 235 17.89 -14.20 12.72
CA LEU A 235 17.77 -14.09 14.18
C LEU A 235 19.11 -14.34 14.88
N ASN A 236 19.85 -15.35 14.45
CA ASN A 236 21.20 -15.61 14.96
C ASN A 236 22.18 -14.50 14.61
N HIS A 237 22.14 -13.95 13.39
CA HIS A 237 23.00 -12.82 13.01
C HIS A 237 22.76 -11.60 13.90
N ILE A 238 21.49 -11.21 14.09
CA ILE A 238 21.08 -10.10 14.96
C ILE A 238 21.53 -10.36 16.40
N LYS A 239 21.32 -11.59 16.90
CA LYS A 239 21.75 -12.00 18.25
C LYS A 239 23.27 -11.90 18.41
N VAL A 240 24.04 -12.39 17.44
CA VAL A 240 25.50 -12.32 17.43
C VAL A 240 25.96 -10.86 17.45
N LYS A 241 25.43 -10.00 16.58
CA LYS A 241 25.76 -8.57 16.53
C LYS A 241 25.45 -7.86 17.86
N ARG A 242 24.27 -8.12 18.46
CA ARG A 242 23.91 -7.59 19.80
C ARG A 242 25.00 -7.90 20.83
N TYR A 243 25.36 -9.17 21.00
CA TYR A 243 26.31 -9.61 22.02
C TYR A 243 27.75 -9.19 21.68
N HIS A 244 28.12 -9.18 20.41
CA HIS A 244 29.41 -8.68 19.94
C HIS A 244 29.62 -7.22 20.33
N PHE A 245 28.67 -6.34 20.02
CA PHE A 245 28.78 -4.92 20.36
C PHE A 245 28.66 -4.64 21.86
N SER A 246 27.90 -5.45 22.61
CA SER A 246 27.92 -5.38 24.08
C SER A 246 29.30 -5.71 24.65
N SER A 247 29.92 -6.79 24.15
CA SER A 247 31.28 -7.18 24.54
C SER A 247 32.32 -6.13 24.14
N ALA A 248 32.24 -5.60 22.92
CA ALA A 248 33.12 -4.54 22.43
C ALA A 248 33.00 -3.25 23.27
N SER A 249 31.79 -2.93 23.74
CA SER A 249 31.56 -1.80 24.65
C SER A 249 32.28 -1.97 25.97
N TYR A 250 32.15 -3.15 26.61
CA TYR A 250 32.83 -3.44 27.88
C TYR A 250 34.35 -3.49 27.72
N TYR A 251 34.86 -4.06 26.63
CA TYR A 251 36.29 -4.04 26.32
C TYR A 251 36.83 -2.61 26.17
N ARG A 252 36.14 -1.75 25.40
CA ARG A 252 36.55 -0.35 25.27
C ARG A 252 36.43 0.41 26.60
N ARG A 253 35.45 0.07 27.44
CA ARG A 253 35.34 0.66 28.79
C ARG A 253 36.51 0.23 29.67
N SER A 254 36.96 -1.02 29.61
CA SER A 254 38.08 -1.49 30.42
C SER A 254 39.37 -0.70 30.10
N LEU A 255 39.62 -0.38 28.83
CA LEU A 255 40.75 0.48 28.43
C LEU A 255 40.69 1.89 29.02
N VAL A 256 39.48 2.45 29.21
CA VAL A 256 39.31 3.74 29.89
C VAL A 256 39.69 3.63 31.36
N GLU A 257 39.25 2.56 32.04
CA GLU A 257 39.58 2.34 33.46
C GLU A 257 41.07 2.05 33.68
N VAL A 258 41.73 1.35 32.75
CA VAL A 258 43.21 1.19 32.73
C VAL A 258 43.89 2.55 32.73
N SER A 259 43.46 3.44 31.84
CA SER A 259 44.06 4.78 31.74
C SER A 259 43.82 5.64 32.98
N ALA A 260 42.80 5.32 33.77
CA ALA A 260 42.49 5.97 35.04
C ALA A 260 43.18 5.32 36.26
N GLY A 261 43.85 4.18 36.09
CA GLY A 261 44.49 3.43 37.17
C GLY A 261 43.54 2.53 37.99
N ASN A 262 42.33 2.27 37.47
CA ASN A 262 41.31 1.45 38.11
C ASN A 262 41.34 -0.01 37.59
N PHE A 263 42.40 -0.73 37.89
CA PHE A 263 42.64 -2.12 37.44
C PHE A 263 41.60 -3.13 37.94
N GLY A 264 41.01 -2.91 39.13
CA GLY A 264 39.92 -3.75 39.62
C GLY A 264 38.67 -3.65 38.74
N LEU A 265 38.27 -2.42 38.39
CA LEU A 265 37.14 -2.15 37.50
C LEU A 265 37.39 -2.65 36.08
N GLU A 266 38.61 -2.48 35.57
CA GLU A 266 39.03 -3.04 34.28
C GLU A 266 38.75 -4.54 34.20
N ILE A 267 39.24 -5.33 35.16
CA ILE A 267 39.06 -6.79 35.17
C ILE A 267 37.57 -7.15 35.26
N GLY A 268 36.79 -6.41 36.06
CA GLY A 268 35.34 -6.59 36.13
C GLY A 268 34.64 -6.39 34.77
N TYR A 269 35.03 -5.34 34.02
CA TYR A 269 34.52 -5.11 32.67
C TYR A 269 35.00 -6.17 31.67
N LEU A 270 36.27 -6.61 31.72
CA LEU A 270 36.79 -7.68 30.85
C LEU A 270 36.08 -9.02 31.12
N LYS A 271 35.82 -9.37 32.39
CA LYS A 271 35.02 -10.54 32.76
C LYS A 271 33.60 -10.47 32.21
N SER A 272 32.97 -9.29 32.30
CA SER A 272 31.65 -9.06 31.71
C SER A 272 31.67 -9.19 30.18
N ALA A 273 32.69 -8.64 29.51
CA ALA A 273 32.88 -8.77 28.07
C ALA A 273 33.03 -10.23 27.63
N ALA A 274 33.82 -11.02 28.37
CA ALA A 274 34.00 -12.45 28.11
C ALA A 274 32.71 -13.25 28.35
N SER A 275 31.92 -12.87 29.36
CA SER A 275 30.61 -13.49 29.62
C SER A 275 29.63 -13.27 28.46
N GLU A 276 29.60 -12.08 27.86
CA GLU A 276 28.73 -11.81 26.71
C GLU A 276 29.09 -12.67 25.49
N ILE A 277 30.39 -12.90 25.25
CA ILE A 277 30.86 -13.77 24.16
C ILE A 277 30.49 -15.23 24.41
N LYS A 278 30.56 -15.71 25.66
CA LYS A 278 30.14 -17.08 26.01
C LYS A 278 28.68 -17.35 25.62
N ASN A 279 27.81 -16.35 25.62
CA ASN A 279 26.40 -16.51 25.22
C ASN A 279 26.20 -16.80 23.72
N ILE A 280 27.22 -16.54 22.88
CA ILE A 280 27.16 -16.71 21.43
C ILE A 280 28.20 -17.68 20.86
N ILE A 281 29.13 -18.19 21.69
CA ILE A 281 30.24 -19.05 21.24
C ILE A 281 29.79 -20.37 20.61
N ASN A 282 28.59 -20.84 20.96
CA ASN A 282 28.01 -22.08 20.43
C ASN A 282 27.38 -21.92 19.03
N ILE A 283 27.23 -20.68 18.54
CA ILE A 283 26.64 -20.40 17.23
C ILE A 283 27.70 -20.65 16.15
N LYS A 284 27.41 -21.58 15.23
CA LYS A 284 28.33 -21.92 14.13
C LYS A 284 28.20 -20.92 12.97
N GLU A 285 29.25 -20.84 12.15
CA GLU A 285 29.27 -20.02 10.93
C GLU A 285 28.14 -20.37 9.96
N SER A 286 27.74 -21.65 9.89
CA SER A 286 26.61 -22.13 9.07
C SER A 286 25.25 -21.56 9.48
N ASP A 287 25.14 -21.14 10.74
CA ASP A 287 23.88 -20.79 11.40
C ASP A 287 23.61 -19.28 11.35
N VAL A 288 24.49 -18.51 10.70
CA VAL A 288 24.43 -17.05 10.56
C VAL A 288 24.35 -16.69 9.09
N SER A 289 23.64 -15.61 8.75
CA SER A 289 23.50 -15.16 7.36
C SER A 289 24.84 -14.74 6.73
N LEU A 290 25.71 -14.09 7.51
CA LEU A 290 27.03 -13.61 7.10
C LEU A 290 28.13 -14.24 7.98
N PRO A 291 28.83 -15.29 7.50
CA PRO A 291 29.81 -16.04 8.29
C PRO A 291 30.95 -15.21 8.87
N ASN A 292 31.41 -14.18 8.16
CA ASN A 292 32.48 -13.27 8.60
C ASN A 292 32.20 -12.61 9.96
N THR A 293 30.92 -12.44 10.33
CA THR A 293 30.53 -11.91 11.65
C THR A 293 31.04 -12.78 12.80
N ILE A 294 31.13 -14.11 12.60
CA ILE A 294 31.65 -15.03 13.60
C ILE A 294 33.18 -14.92 13.70
N ALA A 295 33.87 -14.61 12.60
CA ALA A 295 35.30 -14.33 12.62
C ALA A 295 35.61 -13.10 13.48
N ASP A 296 34.82 -12.02 13.36
CA ASP A 296 34.96 -10.82 14.19
C ASP A 296 34.78 -11.13 15.68
N VAL A 297 33.82 -11.99 16.03
CA VAL A 297 33.60 -12.45 17.41
C VAL A 297 34.78 -13.27 17.91
N LYS A 298 35.33 -14.18 17.10
CA LYS A 298 36.51 -14.98 17.46
C LYS A 298 37.73 -14.08 17.70
N ASN A 299 37.96 -13.09 16.84
CA ASN A 299 39.04 -12.12 16.99
C ASN A 299 38.89 -11.31 18.28
N LEU A 300 37.70 -10.76 18.54
CA LEU A 300 37.43 -10.01 19.77
C LEU A 300 37.57 -10.90 21.02
N SER A 301 37.13 -12.15 20.96
CA SER A 301 37.28 -13.13 22.04
C SER A 301 38.74 -13.41 22.37
N GLN A 302 39.59 -13.58 21.36
CA GLN A 302 41.03 -13.78 21.57
C GLN A 302 41.67 -12.56 22.24
N VAL A 303 41.36 -11.35 21.76
CA VAL A 303 41.86 -10.10 22.34
C VAL A 303 41.45 -9.98 23.81
N ILE A 304 40.15 -10.14 24.11
CA ILE A 304 39.64 -10.02 25.49
C ILE A 304 40.28 -11.06 26.41
N ASN A 305 40.39 -12.32 25.99
CA ASN A 305 40.97 -13.37 26.84
C ASN A 305 42.47 -13.16 27.08
N ASN A 306 43.21 -12.64 26.10
CA ASN A 306 44.62 -12.33 26.26
C ASN A 306 44.80 -11.13 27.20
N THR A 307 44.04 -10.05 27.01
CA THR A 307 44.07 -8.87 27.89
C THR A 307 43.68 -9.26 29.31
N LEU A 308 42.59 -10.01 29.49
CA LEU A 308 42.13 -10.45 30.80
C LEU A 308 43.20 -11.24 31.56
N ARG A 309 43.90 -12.17 30.90
CA ARG A 309 44.99 -12.95 31.52
C ARG A 309 46.14 -12.07 32.00
N VAL A 310 46.50 -11.07 31.21
CA VAL A 310 47.59 -10.13 31.56
C VAL A 310 47.15 -9.26 32.73
N SER A 311 45.98 -8.63 32.63
CA SER A 311 45.45 -7.72 33.66
C SER A 311 45.19 -8.44 34.98
N GLU A 312 44.68 -9.68 34.98
CA GLU A 312 44.51 -10.49 36.19
C GLU A 312 45.85 -10.77 36.87
N ARG A 313 46.84 -11.23 36.09
CA ARG A 313 48.19 -11.50 36.62
C ARG A 313 48.83 -10.24 37.21
N ASP A 314 48.73 -9.12 36.51
CA ASP A 314 49.37 -7.88 36.95
C ASP A 314 48.64 -7.28 38.17
N ASN A 315 47.31 -7.41 38.26
CA ASN A 315 46.57 -7.02 39.45
C ASN A 315 46.87 -7.93 40.65
N ASP A 316 47.01 -9.25 40.44
CA ASP A 316 47.34 -10.20 41.51
C ASP A 316 48.77 -10.02 42.05
N LEU A 317 49.70 -9.50 41.24
CA LEU A 317 51.11 -9.33 41.62
C LEU A 317 51.50 -7.91 42.01
N ILE A 318 50.86 -6.88 41.44
CA ILE A 318 51.31 -5.49 41.52
C ILE A 318 50.25 -4.60 42.17
N HIS A 319 49.04 -4.56 41.63
CA HIS A 319 48.05 -3.54 42.00
C HIS A 319 47.15 -3.90 43.18
N LEU A 320 46.84 -5.19 43.34
CA LEU A 320 46.04 -5.76 44.43
C LEU A 320 44.69 -5.06 44.65
N GLN A 321 44.07 -4.56 43.58
CA GLN A 321 42.76 -3.92 43.67
C GLN A 321 41.64 -4.96 43.71
N LEU A 322 40.58 -4.67 44.47
CA LEU A 322 39.40 -5.53 44.54
C LEU A 322 38.69 -5.56 43.18
N ILE A 323 38.31 -6.76 42.75
CA ILE A 323 37.58 -6.99 41.51
C ILE A 323 36.08 -6.95 41.83
N PRO A 324 35.33 -5.93 41.39
CA PRO A 324 33.90 -5.84 41.65
C PRO A 324 33.13 -6.88 40.85
N SER A 325 32.00 -7.30 41.40
CA SER A 325 31.06 -8.19 40.73
C SER A 325 30.27 -7.45 39.64
N ARG A 326 29.64 -8.18 38.70
CA ARG A 326 28.89 -7.60 37.57
C ARG A 326 27.82 -6.59 37.99
N ASN A 327 27.20 -6.77 39.16
CA ASN A 327 26.13 -5.90 39.65
C ASN A 327 26.65 -4.62 40.31
N GLU A 328 27.91 -4.61 40.73
CA GLU A 328 28.57 -3.46 41.36
C GLU A 328 29.27 -2.57 40.31
N LEU A 329 29.38 -3.05 39.06
CA LEU A 329 29.96 -2.30 37.95
C LEU A 329 29.05 -1.14 37.53
N PRO A 330 29.60 0.08 37.36
CA PRO A 330 28.86 1.17 36.75
C PRO A 330 28.36 0.80 35.35
N LEU A 331 27.08 1.09 35.09
CA LEU A 331 26.48 0.86 33.78
C LEU A 331 27.13 1.74 32.72
N VAL A 332 27.43 1.14 31.57
CA VAL A 332 27.96 1.89 30.42
C VAL A 332 26.83 2.72 29.81
N GLU A 333 27.04 4.04 29.71
CA GLU A 333 26.11 4.96 29.08
C GLU A 333 25.89 4.59 27.60
N LYS A 334 24.63 4.65 27.16
CA LYS A 334 24.24 4.30 25.79
C LYS A 334 24.09 5.58 24.97
N VAL A 335 24.81 5.68 23.86
CA VAL A 335 24.69 6.82 22.94
C VAL A 335 24.24 6.34 21.56
N VAL A 336 23.08 6.83 21.13
CA VAL A 336 22.52 6.61 19.79
C VAL A 336 22.52 7.96 19.07
N LEU A 337 23.17 8.02 17.90
CA LEU A 337 23.32 9.25 17.10
C LEU A 337 22.48 9.21 15.82
N VAL A 338 21.88 8.05 15.52
CA VAL A 338 21.03 7.84 14.35
C VAL A 338 19.56 8.01 14.71
N LYS A 339 18.79 8.42 13.72
CA LYS A 339 17.33 8.51 13.77
C LYS A 339 16.77 8.15 12.40
N GLU A 340 15.50 7.78 12.36
CA GLU A 340 14.76 7.67 11.12
C GLU A 340 14.79 9.00 10.34
N ASN A 341 15.14 8.93 9.05
CA ASN A 341 15.13 10.08 8.16
C ASN A 341 14.11 9.87 7.06
N LEU A 342 13.07 10.71 7.04
CA LEU A 342 12.07 10.67 5.98
C LEU A 342 12.67 11.15 4.66
N VAL A 343 12.66 10.23 3.70
CA VAL A 343 13.09 10.42 2.31
C VAL A 343 12.32 11.58 1.69
N LYS A 344 12.98 12.37 0.85
CA LYS A 344 12.37 13.54 0.18
C LYS A 344 11.10 13.16 -0.60
N ALA A 345 11.10 12.03 -1.28
CA ALA A 345 9.95 11.52 -2.05
C ALA A 345 8.71 11.25 -1.18
N LEU A 346 8.89 10.89 0.09
CA LEU A 346 7.79 10.60 1.04
C LEU A 346 7.32 11.85 1.80
N ARG A 347 7.99 12.99 1.63
CA ARG A 347 7.55 14.23 2.30
C ARG A 347 6.32 14.73 1.58
N PRO A 348 5.25 15.09 2.31
CA PRO A 348 4.05 15.65 1.69
C PRO A 348 4.48 16.88 0.87
N VAL A 349 4.20 16.83 -0.43
CA VAL A 349 4.53 17.90 -1.39
C VAL A 349 3.69 19.13 -1.05
N SER A 350 4.11 19.85 -0.02
CA SER A 350 3.59 21.17 0.32
C SER A 350 4.18 22.16 -0.70
N GLY A 351 3.53 22.24 -1.86
CA GLY A 351 3.38 23.48 -2.62
C GLY A 351 4.54 24.05 -3.46
N ALA A 352 5.73 23.46 -3.59
CA ALA A 352 6.83 24.19 -4.27
C ALA A 352 7.89 23.42 -5.08
N ALA A 353 7.72 22.13 -5.37
CA ALA A 353 8.65 21.41 -6.24
C ALA A 353 7.93 20.34 -7.08
N ILE A 354 7.06 20.80 -7.98
CA ILE A 354 6.49 19.97 -9.05
C ILE A 354 6.99 20.57 -10.34
N SER A 355 8.20 20.16 -10.73
CA SER A 355 8.60 20.26 -12.14
C SER A 355 7.97 19.06 -12.84
N GLU A 356 7.39 19.32 -14.00
CA GLU A 356 6.71 18.39 -14.90
C GLU A 356 5.19 18.21 -14.68
N LYS A 357 4.49 18.20 -15.81
CA LYS A 357 3.03 18.20 -15.97
C LYS A 357 2.38 17.15 -15.06
N LYS A 358 1.50 17.57 -14.16
CA LYS A 358 0.72 16.64 -13.31
C LYS A 358 -0.10 15.71 -14.20
N LEU A 359 0.04 14.40 -13.98
CA LEU A 359 -0.82 13.41 -14.62
C LEU A 359 -2.27 13.66 -14.21
N PHE A 360 -3.20 13.48 -15.15
CA PHE A 360 -4.63 13.65 -14.91
C PHE A 360 -5.04 15.03 -14.34
N ASP A 361 -4.35 16.10 -14.73
CA ASP A 361 -4.63 17.45 -14.22
C ASP A 361 -6.08 17.89 -14.48
N SER A 362 -6.61 17.57 -15.68
CA SER A 362 -7.99 17.86 -16.09
C SER A 362 -9.04 16.85 -15.64
N LEU A 363 -8.65 15.73 -15.00
CA LEU A 363 -9.58 14.74 -14.48
C LEU A 363 -10.08 15.20 -13.10
N LEU A 364 -11.40 15.23 -12.89
CA LEU A 364 -11.95 15.58 -11.57
C LEU A 364 -11.85 14.39 -10.61
N PRO A 365 -11.51 14.58 -9.33
CA PRO A 365 -11.52 13.51 -8.34
C PRO A 365 -12.86 12.75 -8.27
N PHE A 366 -12.79 11.42 -8.20
CA PHE A 366 -13.94 10.53 -8.12
C PHE A 366 -14.91 10.89 -6.97
N ILE A 367 -14.38 11.28 -5.81
CA ILE A 367 -15.19 11.69 -4.66
C ILE A 367 -16.12 12.87 -4.97
N ILE A 368 -15.70 13.78 -5.86
CA ILE A 368 -16.52 14.92 -6.29
C ILE A 368 -17.64 14.44 -7.20
N ILE A 369 -17.35 13.53 -8.12
CA ILE A 369 -18.34 12.94 -9.02
C ILE A 369 -19.40 12.17 -8.21
N GLN A 370 -18.97 11.33 -7.29
CA GLN A 370 -19.86 10.58 -6.40
C GLN A 370 -20.73 11.52 -5.55
N SER A 371 -20.12 12.57 -4.97
CA SER A 371 -20.86 13.56 -4.17
C SER A 371 -21.90 14.31 -5.00
N ALA A 372 -21.57 14.68 -6.25
CA ALA A 372 -22.48 15.35 -7.16
C ALA A 372 -23.64 14.45 -7.60
N GLN A 373 -23.37 13.18 -7.88
CA GLN A 373 -24.40 12.18 -8.19
C GLN A 373 -25.34 11.97 -7.00
N SER A 374 -24.80 11.73 -5.80
CA SER A 374 -25.61 11.57 -4.58
C SER A 374 -26.43 12.83 -4.25
N PHE A 375 -25.89 14.02 -4.53
CA PHE A 375 -26.64 15.26 -4.38
C PHE A 375 -27.80 15.35 -5.37
N LYS A 376 -27.57 14.99 -6.65
CA LYS A 376 -28.60 14.97 -7.68
C LYS A 376 -29.72 14.00 -7.34
N GLU A 377 -29.39 12.78 -6.92
CA GLU A 377 -30.36 11.77 -6.49
C GLU A 377 -31.24 12.28 -5.34
N ARG A 378 -30.63 12.89 -4.31
CA ARG A 378 -31.36 13.48 -3.18
C ARG A 378 -32.27 14.64 -3.61
N LEU A 379 -31.82 15.45 -4.56
CA LEU A 379 -32.61 16.55 -5.10
C LEU A 379 -33.81 16.02 -5.90
N GLU A 380 -33.61 15.01 -6.74
CA GLU A 380 -34.68 14.34 -7.48
C GLU A 380 -35.70 13.72 -6.52
N GLU A 381 -35.24 12.98 -5.51
CA GLU A 381 -36.11 12.41 -4.47
C GLU A 381 -36.90 13.48 -3.71
N TYR A 382 -36.26 14.62 -3.38
CA TYR A 382 -36.92 15.74 -2.74
C TYR A 382 -38.02 16.35 -3.62
N VAL A 383 -37.74 16.55 -4.91
CA VAL A 383 -38.70 17.11 -5.87
C VAL A 383 -39.87 16.16 -6.10
N GLU A 384 -39.61 14.85 -6.19
CA GLU A 384 -40.69 13.87 -6.35
C GLU A 384 -41.61 13.85 -5.15
N LYS A 385 -41.07 13.73 -3.93
CA LYS A 385 -41.87 13.62 -2.72
C LYS A 385 -42.59 14.91 -2.34
N ASN A 386 -41.89 16.05 -2.38
CA ASN A 386 -42.41 17.30 -1.82
C ASN A 386 -43.08 18.21 -2.84
N ILE A 387 -42.89 17.96 -4.14
CA ILE A 387 -43.51 18.78 -5.18
C ILE A 387 -44.49 17.93 -5.99
N LYS A 388 -44.01 16.88 -6.66
CA LYS A 388 -44.87 16.11 -7.58
C LYS A 388 -45.96 15.34 -6.83
N ASP A 389 -45.58 14.55 -5.82
CA ASP A 389 -46.55 13.73 -5.09
C ASP A 389 -47.53 14.57 -4.30
N GLU A 390 -47.07 15.67 -3.67
CA GLU A 390 -47.94 16.59 -2.96
C GLU A 390 -48.93 17.30 -3.90
N LEU A 391 -48.48 17.76 -5.08
CA LEU A 391 -49.38 18.31 -6.10
C LEU A 391 -50.37 17.28 -6.63
N ILE A 392 -49.94 16.05 -6.88
CA ILE A 392 -50.84 14.96 -7.32
C ILE A 392 -51.88 14.68 -6.24
N ASN A 393 -51.48 14.65 -4.96
CA ASN A 393 -52.38 14.42 -3.83
C ASN A 393 -53.37 15.59 -3.65
N LEU A 394 -52.91 16.84 -3.78
CA LEU A 394 -53.77 18.03 -3.74
C LEU A 394 -54.76 18.05 -4.90
N ASN A 395 -54.32 17.75 -6.14
CA ASN A 395 -55.20 17.66 -7.30
C ASN A 395 -56.22 16.52 -7.16
N LYS A 396 -55.80 15.36 -6.65
CA LYS A 396 -56.72 14.26 -6.32
C LYS A 396 -57.75 14.72 -5.29
N GLY A 397 -57.30 15.35 -4.20
CA GLY A 397 -58.14 15.90 -3.14
C GLY A 397 -59.17 16.90 -3.66
N LEU A 398 -58.74 17.83 -4.52
CA LEU A 398 -59.60 18.81 -5.17
C LEU A 398 -60.64 18.14 -6.09
N ASN A 399 -60.23 17.16 -6.91
CA ASN A 399 -61.15 16.41 -7.76
C ASN A 399 -62.17 15.58 -6.95
N THR A 400 -61.75 14.96 -5.84
CA THR A 400 -62.68 14.31 -4.90
C THR A 400 -63.64 15.32 -4.29
N PHE A 401 -63.16 16.48 -3.85
CA PHE A 401 -64.01 17.51 -3.28
C PHE A 401 -65.06 18.04 -4.27
N ILE A 402 -64.68 18.25 -5.54
CA ILE A 402 -65.60 18.67 -6.61
C ILE A 402 -66.67 17.61 -6.89
N THR A 403 -66.27 16.34 -6.92
CA THR A 403 -67.19 15.23 -7.22
C THR A 403 -68.13 14.93 -6.05
N GLU A 404 -67.63 14.91 -4.81
CA GLU A 404 -68.43 14.68 -3.59
C GLU A 404 -69.47 15.78 -3.37
N ASN A 405 -69.07 17.03 -3.48
CA ASN A 405 -69.98 18.17 -3.32
C ASN A 405 -70.85 18.41 -4.55
N LYS A 406 -70.72 17.58 -5.61
CA LYS A 406 -71.54 17.66 -6.80
C LYS A 406 -71.52 19.06 -7.43
N ILE A 407 -70.48 19.85 -7.18
CA ILE A 407 -70.43 21.30 -7.45
C ILE A 407 -70.69 21.55 -8.93
N GLN A 408 -70.07 20.73 -9.79
CA GLN A 408 -70.28 20.77 -11.23
C GLN A 408 -71.74 20.52 -11.60
N SER A 409 -72.39 19.54 -10.99
CA SER A 409 -73.79 19.23 -11.25
C SER A 409 -74.77 20.26 -10.67
N THR A 410 -74.44 20.92 -9.56
CA THR A 410 -75.24 22.03 -9.00
C THR A 410 -75.11 23.31 -9.83
N ILE A 411 -73.93 23.61 -10.38
CA ILE A 411 -73.74 24.71 -11.34
C ILE A 411 -74.53 24.41 -12.63
N ASP A 412 -74.42 23.18 -13.15
CA ASP A 412 -75.16 22.73 -14.33
C ASP A 412 -76.69 22.75 -14.15
N LEU A 413 -77.18 22.52 -12.93
CA LEU A 413 -78.62 22.60 -12.60
C LEU A 413 -79.12 24.04 -12.49
N MET A 414 -78.28 24.98 -12.06
CA MET A 414 -78.63 26.41 -12.02
C MET A 414 -78.66 27.05 -13.41
N GLN A 415 -77.96 26.50 -14.41
CA GLN A 415 -77.88 27.05 -15.77
C GLN A 415 -78.95 26.54 -16.75
N LYS A 416 -79.88 25.65 -16.38
CA LYS A 416 -80.85 25.12 -17.37
C LYS A 416 -82.07 26.03 -17.59
N THR A 417 -82.02 26.79 -18.68
CA THR A 417 -83.09 26.77 -19.70
C THR A 417 -82.53 26.22 -21.02
N ASN A 418 -82.80 24.92 -21.29
CA ASN A 418 -82.77 24.26 -22.61
C ASN A 418 -81.53 24.24 -23.53
N SER A 419 -80.31 24.53 -23.08
CA SER A 419 -79.08 24.21 -23.83
C SER A 419 -78.10 23.33 -23.03
N LEU A 420 -77.20 22.63 -23.73
CA LEU A 420 -76.12 21.84 -23.12
C LEU A 420 -75.33 22.73 -22.12
N PRO A 421 -74.89 22.20 -20.96
CA PRO A 421 -74.13 22.98 -19.98
C PRO A 421 -72.85 23.58 -20.59
N GLU A 422 -72.57 24.84 -20.31
CA GLU A 422 -71.45 25.60 -20.89
C GLU A 422 -70.11 24.92 -20.58
N SER A 423 -69.93 24.36 -19.37
CA SER A 423 -68.70 23.64 -19.01
C SER A 423 -68.48 22.33 -19.79
N LYS A 424 -69.54 21.71 -20.30
CA LYS A 424 -69.44 20.52 -21.15
C LYS A 424 -69.23 20.89 -22.61
N LEU A 425 -69.75 22.06 -23.03
CA LEU A 425 -69.45 22.64 -24.33
C LEU A 425 -68.00 23.11 -24.40
N GLU A 426 -67.48 23.78 -23.36
CA GLU A 426 -66.07 24.15 -23.24
C GLU A 426 -65.18 22.89 -23.28
N HIS A 427 -65.46 21.86 -22.47
CA HIS A 427 -64.70 20.60 -22.58
C HIS A 427 -64.85 19.92 -23.94
N MET A 428 -66.02 19.98 -24.58
CA MET A 428 -66.20 19.44 -25.94
C MET A 428 -65.41 20.23 -26.98
N GLU A 429 -65.38 21.56 -26.87
CA GLU A 429 -64.58 22.44 -27.73
C GLU A 429 -63.10 22.24 -27.48
N GLU A 430 -62.67 22.06 -26.23
CA GLU A 430 -61.30 21.77 -25.85
C GLU A 430 -60.87 20.40 -26.40
N ILE A 431 -61.69 19.36 -26.22
CA ILE A 431 -61.47 18.03 -26.82
C ILE A 431 -61.44 18.13 -28.35
N ASN A 432 -62.35 18.88 -28.98
CA ASN A 432 -62.35 19.05 -30.44
C ASN A 432 -61.14 19.85 -30.93
N SER A 433 -60.70 20.86 -30.20
CA SER A 433 -59.50 21.66 -30.51
C SER A 433 -58.22 20.82 -30.42
N LEU A 434 -58.19 19.86 -29.50
CA LEU A 434 -57.12 18.85 -29.37
C LEU A 434 -57.21 17.74 -30.43
N GLY A 435 -58.19 17.80 -31.36
CA GLY A 435 -58.36 16.86 -32.46
C GLY A 435 -59.35 15.72 -32.19
N GLY A 436 -60.08 15.79 -31.07
CA GLY A 436 -61.18 14.91 -30.73
C GLY A 436 -60.81 13.43 -30.68
N THR A 437 -61.76 12.57 -31.06
CA THR A 437 -61.53 11.12 -31.11
C THR A 437 -60.47 10.73 -32.15
N LYS A 438 -60.27 11.53 -33.21
CA LYS A 438 -59.25 11.27 -34.24
C LYS A 438 -57.85 11.36 -33.66
N TYR A 439 -57.58 12.28 -32.74
CA TYR A 439 -56.28 12.35 -32.06
C TYR A 439 -55.98 11.07 -31.26
N LEU A 440 -56.97 10.55 -30.52
CA LEU A 440 -56.83 9.28 -29.78
C LEU A 440 -56.65 8.07 -30.71
N PHE A 441 -57.41 8.00 -31.81
CA PHE A 441 -57.25 6.94 -32.80
C PHE A 441 -55.89 6.99 -33.51
N ASN A 442 -55.42 8.18 -33.85
CA ASN A 442 -54.08 8.37 -34.41
C ASN A 442 -53.00 8.01 -33.39
N GLY A 443 -53.12 8.44 -32.13
CA GLY A 443 -52.20 8.07 -31.07
C GLY A 443 -52.16 6.57 -30.79
N MET A 444 -53.32 5.88 -30.84
CA MET A 444 -53.36 4.41 -30.76
C MET A 444 -52.70 3.74 -31.96
N ASN A 445 -52.90 4.27 -33.16
CA ASN A 445 -52.21 3.77 -34.35
C ASN A 445 -50.71 4.01 -34.30
N ASP A 446 -50.27 5.19 -33.84
CA ASP A 446 -48.86 5.53 -33.68
C ASP A 446 -48.20 4.67 -32.61
N LEU A 447 -48.87 4.42 -31.48
CA LEU A 447 -48.40 3.48 -30.46
C LEU A 447 -48.28 2.05 -31.01
N ASN A 448 -49.24 1.59 -31.81
CA ASN A 448 -49.15 0.30 -32.48
C ASN A 448 -48.01 0.27 -33.50
N ASN A 449 -47.78 1.35 -34.24
CA ASN A 449 -46.67 1.48 -35.18
C ASN A 449 -45.32 1.44 -34.45
N PHE A 450 -45.16 2.19 -33.35
CA PHE A 450 -43.95 2.18 -32.53
C PHE A 450 -43.71 0.81 -31.88
N ARG A 451 -44.78 0.14 -31.43
CA ARG A 451 -44.69 -1.24 -30.94
C ARG A 451 -44.19 -2.18 -32.03
N ASN A 452 -44.78 -2.13 -33.22
CA ASN A 452 -44.37 -2.97 -34.34
C ASN A 452 -42.92 -2.71 -34.76
N GLN A 453 -42.48 -1.45 -34.75
CA GLN A 453 -41.08 -1.07 -34.99
C GLN A 453 -40.16 -1.66 -33.92
N ALA A 454 -40.49 -1.51 -32.64
CA ALA A 454 -39.72 -2.09 -31.53
C ALA A 454 -39.65 -3.62 -31.63
N ASP A 455 -40.77 -4.29 -31.92
CA ASP A 455 -40.83 -5.74 -32.13
C ASP A 455 -39.97 -6.18 -33.32
N SER A 456 -39.97 -5.42 -34.43
CA SER A 456 -39.13 -5.70 -35.58
C SER A 456 -37.64 -5.58 -35.26
N LEU A 457 -37.25 -4.57 -34.48
CA LEU A 457 -35.87 -4.35 -34.07
C LEU A 457 -35.40 -5.46 -33.12
N LEU A 458 -36.24 -5.83 -32.15
CA LEU A 458 -35.97 -6.93 -31.24
C LEU A 458 -35.80 -8.25 -31.99
N LYS A 459 -36.70 -8.56 -32.94
CA LYS A 459 -36.56 -9.74 -33.80
C LYS A 459 -35.27 -9.70 -34.62
N GLY A 460 -34.92 -8.57 -35.21
CA GLY A 460 -33.66 -8.41 -35.95
C GLY A 460 -32.42 -8.61 -35.07
N CYS A 461 -32.44 -8.17 -33.82
CA CYS A 461 -31.38 -8.44 -32.85
C CYS A 461 -31.27 -9.94 -32.52
N TRP A 462 -32.40 -10.61 -32.28
CA TRP A 462 -32.44 -12.07 -32.05
C TRP A 462 -31.96 -12.87 -33.25
N GLU A 463 -32.34 -12.48 -34.47
CA GLU A 463 -31.90 -13.12 -35.70
C GLU A 463 -30.39 -13.01 -35.87
N LYS A 464 -29.80 -11.83 -35.65
CA LYS A 464 -28.34 -11.64 -35.73
C LYS A 464 -27.59 -12.52 -34.73
N LEU A 465 -28.06 -12.61 -33.49
CA LEU A 465 -27.46 -13.49 -32.48
C LEU A 465 -27.60 -14.97 -32.87
N ASN A 466 -28.74 -15.38 -33.41
CA ASN A 466 -28.96 -16.77 -33.84
C ASN A 466 -28.12 -17.14 -35.07
N VAL A 467 -27.91 -16.22 -36.01
CA VAL A 467 -27.05 -16.44 -37.17
C VAL A 467 -25.61 -16.63 -36.72
N GLU A 468 -25.10 -15.73 -35.88
CA GLU A 468 -23.73 -15.83 -35.36
C GLU A 468 -23.52 -17.10 -34.53
N ALA A 469 -24.48 -17.47 -33.67
CA ALA A 469 -24.41 -18.71 -32.89
C ALA A 469 -24.38 -19.97 -33.78
N LYS A 470 -25.16 -20.00 -34.87
CA LYS A 470 -25.15 -21.09 -35.85
C LYS A 470 -23.84 -21.14 -36.64
N GLU A 471 -23.26 -19.98 -36.96
CA GLU A 471 -21.96 -19.90 -37.62
C GLU A 471 -20.84 -20.42 -36.71
N ASP A 472 -20.82 -20.05 -35.43
CA ASP A 472 -19.88 -20.59 -34.43
C ASP A 472 -20.03 -22.11 -34.29
N GLU A 473 -21.26 -22.62 -34.17
CA GLU A 473 -21.52 -24.06 -34.08
C GLU A 473 -21.06 -24.81 -35.34
N PHE A 474 -21.34 -24.25 -36.52
CA PHE A 474 -20.90 -24.81 -37.80
C PHE A 474 -19.35 -24.83 -37.90
N LEU A 475 -18.68 -23.72 -37.59
CA LEU A 475 -17.23 -23.62 -37.66
C LEU A 475 -16.54 -24.54 -36.64
N ARG A 476 -17.10 -24.64 -35.43
CA ARG A 476 -16.63 -25.56 -34.38
C ARG A 476 -16.79 -27.03 -34.78
N SER A 477 -17.91 -27.38 -35.46
CA SER A 477 -18.12 -28.73 -35.99
C SER A 477 -17.16 -29.10 -37.12
N LYS A 478 -16.80 -28.13 -37.98
CA LYS A 478 -15.98 -28.34 -39.17
C LYS A 478 -14.48 -28.37 -38.89
N PHE A 479 -14.01 -27.52 -37.99
CA PHE A 479 -12.58 -27.32 -37.74
C PHE A 479 -12.08 -27.88 -36.40
N GLY A 480 -12.99 -28.36 -35.54
CA GLY A 480 -12.65 -28.95 -34.25
C GLY A 480 -12.03 -27.97 -33.25
N PRO A 481 -11.76 -28.42 -32.02
CA PRO A 481 -11.25 -27.57 -30.94
C PRO A 481 -9.81 -27.08 -31.15
N GLU A 482 -9.04 -27.67 -32.06
CA GLU A 482 -7.63 -27.32 -32.28
C GLU A 482 -7.44 -26.07 -33.16
N ARG A 483 -8.37 -25.78 -34.07
CA ARG A 483 -8.28 -24.62 -34.99
C ARG A 483 -9.27 -23.50 -34.70
N TRP A 484 -10.35 -23.78 -33.96
CA TRP A 484 -11.34 -22.79 -33.54
C TRP A 484 -11.32 -22.63 -32.01
N ILE A 485 -10.41 -21.78 -31.53
CA ILE A 485 -10.08 -21.60 -30.10
C ILE A 485 -10.98 -20.53 -29.43
N SER A 486 -11.86 -19.87 -30.20
CA SER A 486 -12.76 -18.84 -29.68
C SER A 486 -13.73 -19.40 -28.63
N SER A 487 -14.00 -18.57 -27.61
CA SER A 487 -15.01 -18.88 -26.59
C SER A 487 -16.39 -19.09 -27.25
N PRO A 488 -17.22 -20.02 -26.76
CA PRO A 488 -18.54 -20.27 -27.34
C PRO A 488 -19.37 -19.00 -27.42
N SER A 489 -20.00 -18.76 -28.56
CA SER A 489 -20.81 -17.55 -28.77
C SER A 489 -21.96 -17.42 -27.78
N ALA A 490 -22.48 -18.53 -27.25
CA ALA A 490 -23.46 -18.55 -26.17
C ALA A 490 -22.97 -17.90 -24.87
N HIS A 491 -21.66 -17.97 -24.59
CA HIS A 491 -21.06 -17.35 -23.39
C HIS A 491 -20.78 -15.86 -23.61
N VAL A 492 -20.30 -15.47 -24.81
CA VAL A 492 -20.00 -14.08 -25.14
C VAL A 492 -21.29 -13.24 -25.29
N SER A 493 -22.33 -13.82 -25.88
CA SER A 493 -23.62 -13.15 -26.08
C SER A 493 -24.52 -13.14 -24.83
N GLN A 494 -24.09 -13.72 -23.71
CA GLN A 494 -24.95 -13.94 -22.55
C GLN A 494 -25.46 -12.65 -21.90
N GLU A 495 -24.62 -11.62 -21.79
CA GLU A 495 -25.04 -10.30 -21.29
C GLU A 495 -26.09 -9.64 -22.20
N ILE A 496 -25.87 -9.70 -23.52
CA ILE A 496 -26.79 -9.11 -24.50
C ILE A 496 -28.11 -9.87 -24.51
N THR A 497 -28.06 -11.20 -24.45
CA THR A 497 -29.24 -12.07 -24.38
C THR A 497 -30.04 -11.81 -23.11
N ASN A 498 -29.38 -11.58 -21.97
CA ASN A 498 -30.04 -11.21 -20.72
C ASN A 498 -30.68 -9.82 -20.79
N LYS A 499 -30.06 -8.85 -21.46
CA LYS A 499 -30.67 -7.53 -21.72
C LYS A 499 -31.89 -7.66 -22.63
N LEU A 500 -31.81 -8.44 -23.72
CA LEU A 500 -32.93 -8.68 -24.62
C LEU A 500 -34.10 -9.40 -23.93
N LYS A 501 -33.83 -10.37 -23.05
CA LYS A 501 -34.87 -11.05 -22.24
C LYS A 501 -35.60 -10.13 -21.27
N LYS A 502 -35.00 -9.01 -20.84
CA LYS A 502 -35.67 -8.02 -19.98
C LYS A 502 -36.55 -7.04 -20.76
N LEU A 503 -36.36 -6.94 -22.07
CA LEU A 503 -37.09 -6.04 -22.97
C LEU A 503 -38.33 -6.68 -23.60
N VAL A 504 -38.45 -8.01 -23.48
CA VAL A 504 -39.63 -8.81 -23.85
C VAL A 504 -40.43 -9.07 -22.58
#